data_AF-A0A5A8DIL1-F1
#
_entry.id   AF-A0A5A8DIL1-F1
#
_cell.length_a   1.000
_cell.length_b   1.000
_cell.length_c   1.000
_cell.angle_alpha   90.00
_cell.angle_beta   90.00
_cell.angle_gamma   90.00
#
_symmetry.space_group_name_H-M   'P 1'
#
loop_
_entity.id
_entity.type
_entity.pdbx_description
1 polymer ?
#
loop_
_entity_poly.entity_id
_entity_poly.type
_entity_poly.pdbx_seq_one_letter_code
_entity_poly.pdbx_strand_id
1 'polypeptide(L)'
;MAAAARLHRPASDLTLRMRPTRLHTDVVKDHLPVKVIPGLFVGSQHAAYNSEALRSLGITHVCSLNGGPGARSGFVVLTVELRDADGSDLVSVLPVTNLFIESGRKAGGVLVHCTQGWSRSPAVVAAYLVSSLGITAAQALARVRAERHMANPNPGFVSQLLAFEASGRAAANAARLLLTQRLYVAAGACDESATQTDSRVLGARASLQKPIPNPPRAWLRIPGSLPSGSATG
;
A
#
# COMPACT_ATOMS: atom_id res chain seq x y z
N MET A 1 1.13 68.71 -29.46
CA MET A 1 2.49 68.38 -28.99
C MET A 1 2.38 67.72 -27.62
N ALA A 2 2.50 66.39 -27.62
CA ALA A 2 2.62 65.38 -26.56
C ALA A 2 2.14 65.66 -25.11
N ALA A 3 1.11 64.89 -24.70
CA ALA A 3 0.77 64.63 -23.29
C ALA A 3 1.67 63.51 -22.73
N ALA A 4 2.33 63.76 -21.58
CA ALA A 4 3.13 62.77 -20.89
C ALA A 4 2.26 61.88 -19.98
N ALA A 5 2.25 60.58 -20.30
CA ALA A 5 1.44 59.57 -19.65
C ALA A 5 1.94 59.23 -18.22
N ARG A 6 0.97 59.08 -17.32
CA ARG A 6 1.14 58.52 -15.97
C ARG A 6 1.55 57.05 -16.10
N LEU A 7 2.72 56.68 -15.58
CA LEU A 7 3.11 55.28 -15.37
C LEU A 7 2.39 54.73 -14.13
N HIS A 8 1.17 54.24 -14.31
CA HIS A 8 0.52 53.37 -13.35
C HIS A 8 0.95 51.93 -13.68
N ARG A 9 1.81 51.32 -12.85
CA ARG A 9 2.10 49.87 -12.96
C ARG A 9 0.92 49.12 -12.32
N PRO A 10 0.14 48.31 -13.06
CA PRO A 10 -0.76 47.38 -12.40
C PRO A 10 0.07 46.24 -11.79
N ALA A 11 -0.08 46.04 -10.48
CA ALA A 11 0.26 44.78 -9.83
C ALA A 11 -0.68 43.70 -10.41
N SER A 12 -0.26 43.10 -11.52
CA SER A 12 -1.01 42.04 -12.17
C SER A 12 -0.25 40.73 -12.03
N ASP A 13 -0.92 39.84 -11.30
CA ASP A 13 -0.95 38.42 -11.56
C ASP A 13 0.16 37.56 -10.93
N LEU A 14 0.11 37.48 -9.60
CA LEU A 14 0.68 36.37 -8.84
C LEU A 14 -0.20 35.11 -8.94
N THR A 15 -0.65 34.74 -10.14
CA THR A 15 -1.07 33.37 -10.42
C THR A 15 -0.12 32.77 -11.42
N LEU A 16 1.09 32.45 -10.94
CA LEU A 16 1.93 31.46 -11.59
C LEU A 16 1.13 30.15 -11.55
N ARG A 17 0.25 29.93 -12.53
CA ARG A 17 -0.30 28.62 -12.84
C ARG A 17 0.91 27.78 -13.16
N MET A 18 1.44 27.09 -12.14
CA MET A 18 2.44 26.06 -12.34
C MET A 18 1.80 25.06 -13.28
N ARG A 19 2.13 25.17 -14.57
CA ARG A 19 1.86 24.10 -15.52
C ARG A 19 2.56 22.88 -14.91
N PRO A 20 1.88 21.74 -14.73
CA PRO A 20 2.53 20.55 -14.20
C PRO A 20 3.74 20.30 -15.10
N THR A 21 4.93 20.48 -14.53
CA THR A 21 6.19 20.32 -15.24
C THR A 21 6.22 18.88 -15.70
N ARG A 22 6.38 18.68 -17.01
CA ARG A 22 6.58 17.35 -17.58
C ARG A 22 7.68 16.67 -16.77
N LEU A 23 7.43 15.45 -16.30
CA LEU A 23 8.41 14.72 -15.52
C LEU A 23 9.67 14.57 -16.39
N HIS A 24 10.82 15.07 -15.92
CA HIS A 24 12.09 14.88 -16.62
C HIS A 24 12.54 13.44 -16.39
N THR A 25 12.16 12.57 -17.33
CA THR A 25 12.37 11.11 -17.26
C THR A 25 13.84 10.72 -17.24
N ASP A 26 14.72 11.58 -17.75
CA ASP A 26 16.17 11.36 -17.83
C ASP A 26 16.87 11.38 -16.46
N VAL A 27 16.20 11.92 -15.44
CA VAL A 27 16.72 12.04 -14.07
C VAL A 27 16.02 11.09 -13.10
N VAL A 28 14.73 10.78 -13.33
CA VAL A 28 13.89 10.03 -12.39
C VAL A 28 13.84 8.56 -12.78
N LYS A 29 14.55 7.66 -12.08
CA LYS A 29 14.67 6.25 -12.49
C LYS A 29 13.41 5.38 -12.31
N ASP A 30 12.54 5.67 -11.34
CA ASP A 30 11.34 4.85 -11.02
C ASP A 30 10.03 5.48 -11.53
N HIS A 31 10.04 5.91 -12.79
CA HIS A 31 8.97 6.68 -13.44
C HIS A 31 8.06 5.86 -14.35
N LEU A 32 8.19 4.53 -14.33
CA LEU A 32 7.39 3.61 -15.15
C LEU A 32 6.53 2.69 -14.25
N PRO A 33 5.24 2.52 -14.58
CA PRO A 33 4.41 1.49 -13.95
C PRO A 33 4.96 0.09 -14.23
N VAL A 34 5.00 -0.76 -13.21
CA VAL A 34 5.44 -2.16 -13.33
C VAL A 34 4.22 -3.05 -13.39
N LYS A 35 4.08 -3.83 -14.46
CA LYS A 35 2.97 -4.78 -14.63
C LYS A 35 3.16 -5.96 -13.69
N VAL A 36 2.16 -6.25 -12.85
CA VAL A 36 2.16 -7.43 -11.97
C VAL A 36 1.41 -8.58 -12.63
N ILE A 37 0.23 -8.29 -13.15
CA ILE A 37 -0.64 -9.20 -13.92
C ILE A 37 -1.32 -8.41 -15.04
N PRO A 38 -1.94 -9.06 -16.04
CA PRO A 38 -2.69 -8.34 -17.07
C PRO A 38 -3.70 -7.34 -16.47
N GLY A 39 -3.57 -6.08 -16.87
CA GLY A 39 -4.40 -4.96 -16.43
C GLY A 39 -4.05 -4.37 -15.04
N LEU A 40 -3.10 -4.93 -14.28
CA LEU A 40 -2.75 -4.45 -12.93
C LEU A 40 -1.27 -4.08 -12.84
N PHE A 41 -1.03 -2.85 -12.45
CA PHE A 41 0.29 -2.25 -12.33
C PHE A 41 0.54 -1.72 -10.92
N VAL A 42 1.80 -1.76 -10.49
CA VAL A 42 2.29 -1.18 -9.25
C VAL A 42 3.38 -0.16 -9.55
N GLY A 43 3.48 0.92 -8.77
CA GLY A 43 4.50 1.93 -8.98
C GLY A 43 4.67 2.94 -7.86
N SER A 44 5.58 3.88 -8.10
CA SER A 44 5.80 5.05 -7.26
C SER A 44 4.94 6.24 -7.68
N GLN A 45 5.07 7.33 -6.93
CA GLN A 45 4.47 8.60 -7.27
C GLN A 45 4.98 9.16 -8.61
N HIS A 46 6.24 8.91 -8.95
CA HIS A 46 6.80 9.34 -10.24
C HIS A 46 6.16 8.58 -11.41
N ALA A 47 5.98 7.26 -11.26
CA ALA A 47 5.24 6.46 -12.24
C ALA A 47 3.80 6.96 -12.43
N ALA A 48 3.15 7.38 -11.36
CA ALA A 48 1.82 7.97 -11.43
C ALA A 48 1.81 9.30 -12.20
N TYR A 49 2.83 10.14 -12.05
CA TYR A 49 2.88 11.43 -12.77
C TYR A 49 3.31 11.32 -14.24
N ASN A 50 3.82 10.17 -14.67
CA ASN A 50 4.16 9.93 -16.07
C ASN A 50 2.92 9.56 -16.90
N SER A 51 2.11 10.57 -17.24
CA SER A 51 0.87 10.37 -18.00
C SER A 51 1.08 9.74 -19.38
N GLU A 52 2.25 9.91 -19.98
CA GLU A 52 2.62 9.29 -21.26
C GLU A 52 2.79 7.78 -21.12
N ALA A 53 3.53 7.33 -20.11
CA ALA A 53 3.66 5.92 -19.79
C ALA A 53 2.32 5.29 -19.37
N LEU A 54 1.48 6.01 -18.61
CA LEU A 54 0.15 5.51 -18.28
C LEU A 54 -0.68 5.24 -19.54
N ARG A 55 -0.70 6.19 -20.48
CA ARG A 55 -1.44 6.03 -21.75
C ARG A 55 -0.86 4.93 -22.64
N SER A 56 0.46 4.85 -22.79
CA SER A 56 1.09 3.82 -23.63
C SER A 56 0.86 2.40 -23.10
N LEU A 57 0.69 2.25 -21.78
CA LEU A 57 0.35 0.99 -21.12
C LEU A 57 -1.16 0.70 -21.05
N GLY A 58 -2.01 1.58 -21.61
CA GLY A 58 -3.47 1.42 -21.58
C GLY A 58 -4.07 1.59 -20.18
N ILE A 59 -3.38 2.27 -19.26
CA ILE A 59 -3.86 2.52 -17.90
C ILE A 59 -4.92 3.63 -17.94
N THR A 60 -6.10 3.34 -17.43
CA THR A 60 -7.24 4.27 -17.35
C THR A 60 -7.57 4.67 -15.91
N HIS A 61 -7.14 3.85 -14.94
CA HIS A 61 -7.43 4.02 -13.51
C HIS A 61 -6.15 4.19 -12.69
N VAL A 62 -6.18 5.07 -11.70
CA VAL A 62 -5.06 5.29 -10.76
C VAL A 62 -5.56 5.26 -9.33
N CYS A 63 -5.03 4.35 -8.52
CA CYS A 63 -5.25 4.26 -7.08
C CYS A 63 -4.04 4.85 -6.34
N SER A 64 -4.21 6.02 -5.73
CA SER A 64 -3.20 6.69 -4.90
C SER A 64 -3.39 6.34 -3.43
N LEU A 65 -2.35 5.84 -2.78
CA LEU A 65 -2.32 5.54 -1.33
C LEU A 65 -1.65 6.63 -0.48
N ASN A 66 -1.41 7.81 -1.06
CA ASN A 66 -0.71 8.92 -0.40
C ASN A 66 -1.64 9.94 0.28
N GLY A 67 -2.96 9.83 0.10
CA GLY A 67 -3.88 10.93 0.43
C GLY A 67 -3.82 12.11 -0.56
N GLY A 68 -4.68 13.10 -0.37
CA GLY A 68 -4.71 14.37 -1.12
C GLY A 68 -5.58 14.40 -2.40
N PRO A 69 -5.72 15.59 -3.03
CA PRO A 69 -6.59 15.76 -4.20
C PRO A 69 -6.12 14.89 -5.37
N GLY A 70 -7.00 13.98 -5.80
CA GLY A 70 -6.72 12.94 -6.79
C GLY A 70 -7.05 13.32 -8.24
N ALA A 71 -7.54 14.51 -8.54
CA ALA A 71 -7.95 14.83 -9.90
C ALA A 71 -6.76 14.80 -10.87
N ARG A 72 -6.83 13.92 -11.88
CA ARG A 72 -5.86 13.84 -12.98
C ARG A 72 -6.62 13.76 -14.30
N SER A 73 -6.41 14.76 -15.16
CA SER A 73 -7.10 14.82 -16.45
C SER A 73 -6.84 13.55 -17.27
N GLY A 74 -7.91 12.94 -17.78
CA GLY A 74 -7.85 11.73 -18.59
C GLY A 74 -7.73 10.40 -17.83
N PHE A 75 -7.80 10.41 -16.49
CA PHE A 75 -7.78 9.19 -15.68
C PHE A 75 -8.88 9.19 -14.62
N VAL A 76 -9.44 8.02 -14.33
CA VAL A 76 -10.28 7.81 -13.15
C VAL A 76 -9.35 7.62 -11.95
N VAL A 77 -9.52 8.41 -10.88
CA VAL A 77 -8.61 8.38 -9.74
C VAL A 77 -9.35 8.10 -8.45
N LEU A 78 -8.87 7.10 -7.72
CA LEU A 78 -9.20 6.86 -6.32
C LEU A 78 -8.02 7.32 -5.46
N THR A 79 -8.29 8.16 -4.48
CA THR A 79 -7.31 8.46 -3.43
C THR A 79 -7.76 7.84 -2.12
N VAL A 80 -6.87 7.09 -1.49
CA VAL A 80 -7.02 6.53 -0.16
C VAL A 80 -5.83 7.00 0.68
N GLU A 81 -6.08 7.44 1.90
CA GLU A 81 -4.99 7.73 2.83
C GLU A 81 -4.59 6.44 3.54
N LEU A 82 -3.35 6.01 3.32
CA LEU A 82 -2.73 4.90 4.04
C LEU A 82 -1.33 5.33 4.46
N ARG A 83 -1.07 5.37 5.76
CA ARG A 83 0.26 5.66 6.31
C ARG A 83 1.15 4.42 6.21
N ASP A 84 2.45 4.64 6.05
CA ASP A 84 3.42 3.54 5.96
C ASP A 84 4.03 3.23 7.33
N ALA A 85 3.20 2.72 8.23
CA ALA A 85 3.60 2.38 9.58
C ALA A 85 2.93 1.08 10.02
N ASP A 86 3.59 0.31 10.88
CA ASP A 86 3.13 -1.01 11.32
C ASP A 86 1.73 -1.01 11.95
N GLY A 87 1.34 0.11 12.58
CA GLY A 87 0.01 0.29 13.17
C GLY A 87 -1.10 0.70 12.20
N SER A 88 -0.78 0.98 10.94
CA SER A 88 -1.76 1.47 9.95
C SER A 88 -2.69 0.34 9.50
N ASP A 89 -3.98 0.63 9.37
CA ASP A 89 -5.01 -0.37 9.05
C ASP A 89 -5.13 -0.58 7.53
N LEU A 90 -4.36 -1.54 7.02
CA LEU A 90 -4.46 -2.01 5.63
C LEU A 90 -5.82 -2.65 5.35
N VAL A 91 -6.36 -3.43 6.29
CA VAL A 91 -7.59 -4.22 6.09
C VAL A 91 -8.78 -3.31 5.80
N SER A 92 -8.87 -2.16 6.48
CA SER A 92 -9.94 -1.18 6.31
C SER A 92 -10.07 -0.65 4.88
N VAL A 93 -8.95 -0.57 4.14
CA VAL A 93 -8.94 0.00 2.78
C VAL A 93 -9.15 -1.04 1.68
N LEU A 94 -9.09 -2.33 2.00
CA LEU A 94 -9.19 -3.41 1.01
C LEU A 94 -10.52 -3.44 0.24
N PRO A 95 -11.70 -3.24 0.86
CA PRO A 95 -12.96 -3.30 0.13
C PRO A 95 -13.02 -2.29 -1.02
N VAL A 96 -12.70 -1.02 -0.75
CA VAL A 96 -12.76 0.05 -1.76
C VAL A 96 -11.66 -0.10 -2.81
N THR A 97 -10.43 -0.45 -2.39
CA THR A 97 -9.31 -0.61 -3.32
C THR A 97 -9.49 -1.83 -4.22
N ASN A 98 -9.98 -2.96 -3.72
CA ASN A 98 -10.24 -4.15 -4.53
C ASN A 98 -11.32 -3.88 -5.59
N LEU A 99 -12.42 -3.22 -5.23
CA LEU A 99 -13.47 -2.84 -6.18
C LEU A 99 -12.93 -1.92 -7.28
N PHE A 100 -12.13 -0.92 -6.90
CA PHE A 100 -11.52 0.00 -7.85
C PHE A 100 -10.53 -0.68 -8.79
N ILE A 101 -9.68 -1.57 -8.25
CA ILE A 101 -8.74 -2.37 -9.04
C ILE A 101 -9.50 -3.23 -10.05
N GLU A 102 -10.53 -3.94 -9.60
CA GLU A 102 -11.35 -4.79 -10.47
C GLU A 102 -12.00 -4.00 -11.61
N SER A 103 -12.59 -2.84 -11.30
CA SER A 103 -13.17 -1.93 -12.30
C SER A 103 -12.12 -1.47 -13.32
N GLY A 104 -10.96 -1.02 -12.84
CA GLY A 104 -9.91 -0.52 -13.72
C GLY A 104 -9.32 -1.58 -14.64
N ARG A 105 -9.19 -2.82 -14.16
CA ARG A 105 -8.75 -3.96 -14.97
C ARG A 105 -9.74 -4.32 -16.08
N LYS A 106 -11.05 -4.10 -15.88
CA LYS A 106 -12.08 -4.35 -16.89
C LYS A 106 -12.15 -3.23 -17.94
N ALA A 107 -11.87 -2.00 -17.53
CA ALA A 107 -11.88 -0.84 -18.43
C ALA A 107 -10.57 -0.68 -19.23
N GLY A 108 -9.48 -1.28 -18.77
CA GLY A 108 -8.15 -1.20 -19.38
C GLY A 108 -7.10 -1.63 -18.37
N GLY A 109 -6.28 -0.69 -17.90
CA GLY A 109 -5.32 -0.91 -16.84
C GLY A 109 -5.57 -0.05 -15.59
N VAL A 110 -5.12 -0.55 -14.44
CA VAL A 110 -5.06 0.19 -13.19
C VAL A 110 -3.64 0.24 -12.63
N LEU A 111 -3.21 1.43 -12.24
CA LEU A 111 -1.99 1.63 -11.45
C LEU A 111 -2.36 1.79 -9.97
N VAL A 112 -1.79 0.97 -9.10
CA VAL A 112 -1.78 1.20 -7.65
C VAL A 112 -0.42 1.77 -7.25
N HIS A 113 -0.39 2.96 -6.66
CA HIS A 113 0.84 3.60 -6.25
C HIS A 113 0.79 4.19 -4.84
N CYS A 114 1.98 4.37 -4.27
CA CYS A 114 2.20 5.19 -3.09
C CYS A 114 3.35 6.16 -3.39
N THR A 115 4.12 6.60 -2.39
CA THR A 115 5.28 7.49 -2.61
C THR A 115 6.38 6.77 -3.38
N GLN A 116 6.88 5.64 -2.84
CA GLN A 116 8.03 4.91 -3.37
C GLN A 116 7.66 3.60 -4.08
N GLY A 117 6.41 3.16 -3.99
CA GLY A 117 6.02 1.84 -4.48
C GLY A 117 6.70 0.68 -3.75
N TRP A 118 7.12 0.90 -2.49
CA TRP A 118 7.89 -0.09 -1.71
C TRP A 118 6.98 -0.94 -0.81
N SER A 119 6.16 -0.31 0.03
CA SER A 119 5.39 -1.01 1.07
C SER A 119 3.87 -0.95 0.83
N ARG A 120 3.25 0.23 0.92
CA ARG A 120 1.78 0.40 0.80
C ARG A 120 1.16 -0.16 -0.48
N SER A 121 1.63 0.27 -1.66
CA SER A 121 1.02 -0.18 -2.92
C SER A 121 1.28 -1.66 -3.22
N PRO A 122 2.48 -2.24 -2.98
CA PRO A 122 2.65 -3.68 -3.01
C PRO A 122 1.74 -4.45 -2.05
N ALA A 123 1.49 -3.94 -0.85
CA ALA A 123 0.60 -4.58 0.13
C ALA A 123 -0.85 -4.65 -0.38
N VAL A 124 -1.38 -3.54 -0.89
CA VAL A 124 -2.74 -3.49 -1.47
C VAL A 124 -2.85 -4.39 -2.71
N VAL A 125 -1.85 -4.36 -3.60
CA VAL A 125 -1.83 -5.26 -4.77
C VAL A 125 -1.77 -6.72 -4.34
N ALA A 126 -0.95 -7.08 -3.36
CA ALA A 126 -0.90 -8.44 -2.83
C ALA A 126 -2.25 -8.86 -2.23
N ALA A 127 -2.92 -8.00 -1.47
CA ALA A 127 -4.25 -8.26 -0.93
C ALA A 127 -5.28 -8.53 -2.04
N TYR A 128 -5.24 -7.73 -3.10
CA TYR A 128 -6.10 -7.95 -4.27
C TYR A 128 -5.81 -9.30 -4.94
N LEU A 129 -4.54 -9.70 -5.09
CA LEU A 129 -4.18 -11.01 -5.66
C LEU A 129 -4.68 -12.17 -4.78
N VAL A 130 -4.54 -12.05 -3.45
CA VAL A 130 -5.08 -13.03 -2.49
C VAL A 130 -6.60 -13.17 -2.66
N SER A 131 -7.31 -12.05 -2.79
CA SER A 131 -8.77 -12.05 -2.96
C SER A 131 -9.22 -12.58 -4.33
N SER A 132 -8.59 -12.11 -5.42
CA SER A 132 -9.04 -12.37 -6.80
C SER A 132 -8.57 -13.70 -7.36
N LEU A 133 -7.38 -14.17 -7.00
CA LEU A 133 -6.80 -15.41 -7.51
C LEU A 133 -6.88 -16.56 -6.50
N GLY A 134 -7.26 -16.28 -5.24
CA GLY A 134 -7.31 -17.28 -4.19
C GLY A 134 -5.96 -17.89 -3.81
N ILE A 135 -4.86 -17.19 -4.12
CA ILE A 135 -3.50 -17.58 -3.75
C ILE A 135 -3.16 -17.12 -2.33
N THR A 136 -2.13 -17.71 -1.73
CA THR A 136 -1.67 -17.33 -0.39
C THR A 136 -1.03 -15.94 -0.38
N ALA A 137 -0.99 -15.28 0.78
CA ALA A 137 -0.29 -14.01 0.95
C ALA A 137 1.19 -14.13 0.57
N ALA A 138 1.81 -15.27 0.84
CA ALA A 138 3.17 -15.59 0.43
C ALA A 138 3.34 -15.58 -1.09
N GLN A 139 2.45 -16.28 -1.81
CA GLN A 139 2.47 -16.35 -3.27
C GLN A 139 2.20 -14.97 -3.88
N ALA A 140 1.24 -14.22 -3.33
CA ALA A 140 0.93 -12.87 -3.78
C ALA A 140 2.12 -11.91 -3.64
N LEU A 141 2.77 -11.89 -2.48
CA LEU A 141 3.94 -11.05 -2.24
C LEU A 141 5.14 -11.47 -3.10
N ALA A 142 5.36 -12.77 -3.27
CA ALA A 142 6.40 -13.29 -4.15
C ALA A 142 6.16 -12.85 -5.61
N ARG A 143 4.91 -12.88 -6.07
CA ARG A 143 4.55 -12.45 -7.41
C ARG A 143 4.76 -10.95 -7.62
N VAL A 144 4.39 -10.11 -6.65
CA VAL A 144 4.66 -8.67 -6.72
C VAL A 144 6.17 -8.41 -6.73
N ARG A 145 6.95 -9.13 -5.90
CA ARG A 145 8.42 -9.01 -5.83
C ARG A 145 9.12 -9.48 -7.11
N ALA A 146 8.59 -10.49 -7.80
CA ALA A 146 9.15 -10.97 -9.06
C ALA A 146 9.19 -9.86 -10.12
N GLU A 147 8.15 -9.03 -10.16
CA GLU A 147 8.04 -7.92 -11.11
C GLU A 147 8.67 -6.63 -10.56
N ARG A 148 8.46 -6.35 -9.26
CA ARG A 148 8.99 -5.19 -8.56
C ARG A 148 9.89 -5.63 -7.40
N HIS A 149 11.15 -5.92 -7.72
CA HIS A 149 12.16 -6.47 -6.78
C HIS A 149 12.30 -5.73 -5.45
N MET A 150 12.10 -4.40 -5.46
CA MET A 150 12.17 -3.60 -4.25
C MET A 150 10.95 -3.76 -3.34
N ALA A 151 9.86 -4.41 -3.75
CA ALA A 151 8.64 -4.53 -2.95
C ALA A 151 8.89 -5.22 -1.59
N ASN A 152 8.57 -4.52 -0.51
CA ASN A 152 8.74 -4.97 0.87
C ASN A 152 7.71 -4.25 1.76
N PRO A 153 6.46 -4.72 1.78
CA PRO A 153 5.48 -4.28 2.77
C PRO A 153 6.03 -4.33 4.19
N ASN A 154 5.68 -3.33 5.00
CA ASN A 154 6.06 -3.32 6.41
C ASN A 154 5.47 -4.55 7.16
N PRO A 155 6.08 -4.98 8.28
CA PRO A 155 5.65 -6.14 9.04
C PRO A 155 4.17 -6.10 9.47
N GLY A 156 3.65 -4.91 9.79
CA GLY A 156 2.24 -4.73 10.13
C GLY A 156 1.30 -5.08 8.99
N PHE A 157 1.64 -4.65 7.76
CA PHE A 157 0.88 -4.98 6.55
C PHE A 157 0.97 -6.46 6.19
N VAL A 158 2.13 -7.08 6.36
CA VAL A 158 2.27 -8.52 6.15
C VAL A 158 1.38 -9.30 7.12
N SER A 159 1.40 -8.95 8.41
CA SER A 159 0.53 -9.61 9.41
C SER A 159 -0.95 -9.44 9.07
N GLN A 160 -1.35 -8.26 8.59
CA GLN A 160 -2.71 -7.99 8.15
C GLN A 160 -3.10 -8.75 6.88
N LEU A 161 -2.17 -8.95 5.94
CA LEU A 161 -2.38 -9.80 4.75
C LEU A 161 -2.61 -11.27 5.14
N LEU A 162 -1.85 -11.79 6.09
CA LEU A 162 -2.02 -13.15 6.61
C LEU A 162 -3.37 -13.30 7.34
N ALA A 163 -3.76 -12.29 8.13
CA ALA A 163 -5.08 -12.26 8.73
C ALA A 163 -6.20 -12.23 7.68
N PHE A 164 -6.01 -11.47 6.60
CA PHE A 164 -6.95 -11.40 5.48
C PHE A 164 -7.07 -12.72 4.72
N GLU A 165 -5.97 -13.43 4.51
CA GLU A 165 -5.99 -14.79 3.97
C GLU A 165 -6.76 -15.75 4.90
N ALA A 166 -6.42 -15.76 6.19
CA ALA A 166 -7.02 -16.65 7.19
C ALA A 166 -8.51 -16.36 7.45
N SER A 167 -8.96 -15.13 7.20
CA SER A 167 -10.35 -14.71 7.41
C SER A 167 -11.31 -15.13 6.27
N GLY A 168 -10.81 -15.89 5.29
CA GLY A 168 -11.55 -16.22 4.08
C GLY A 168 -11.63 -15.05 3.11
N ARG A 169 -10.64 -14.15 3.11
CA ARG A 169 -10.58 -12.95 2.23
C ARG A 169 -11.71 -11.95 2.48
N ALA A 170 -12.22 -11.92 3.72
CA ALA A 170 -13.22 -10.97 4.17
C ALA A 170 -12.59 -9.95 5.12
N ALA A 171 -12.62 -8.67 4.74
CA ALA A 171 -12.00 -7.59 5.50
C ALA A 171 -12.56 -7.47 6.93
N ALA A 172 -13.89 -7.59 7.09
CA ALA A 172 -14.53 -7.55 8.41
C ALA A 172 -14.06 -8.69 9.33
N ASN A 173 -13.94 -9.91 8.78
CA ASN A 173 -13.46 -11.07 9.53
C ASN A 173 -11.97 -10.93 9.90
N ALA A 174 -11.16 -10.35 9.01
CA ALA A 174 -9.74 -10.09 9.27
C ALA A 174 -9.56 -9.05 10.37
N ALA A 175 -10.34 -7.96 10.34
CA ALA A 175 -10.36 -6.95 11.38
C ALA A 175 -10.73 -7.57 12.74
N ARG A 176 -11.77 -8.41 12.78
CA ARG A 176 -12.16 -9.15 13.99
C ARG A 176 -11.01 -10.03 14.51
N LEU A 177 -10.36 -10.79 13.63
CA LEU A 177 -9.25 -11.68 14.01
C LEU A 177 -8.07 -10.89 14.61
N LEU A 178 -7.70 -9.77 13.99
CA LEU A 178 -6.62 -8.89 14.47
C LEU A 178 -6.95 -8.25 15.82
N LEU A 179 -8.19 -7.79 16.01
CA LEU A 179 -8.65 -7.24 17.28
C LEU A 179 -8.64 -8.30 18.39
N THR A 180 -9.14 -9.50 18.11
CA THR A 180 -9.10 -10.62 19.07
C THR A 180 -7.67 -10.94 19.49
N GLN A 181 -6.71 -10.97 18.55
CA GLN A 181 -5.30 -11.20 18.87
C GLN A 181 -4.71 -10.10 19.75
N ARG A 182 -5.00 -8.82 19.45
CA ARG A 182 -4.53 -7.69 20.27
C ARG A 182 -5.10 -7.74 21.70
N LEU A 183 -6.38 -8.06 21.85
CA LEU A 183 -7.00 -8.24 23.16
C LEU A 183 -6.38 -9.39 23.94
N TYR A 184 -6.08 -10.52 23.29
CA TYR A 184 -5.42 -11.66 23.93
C TYR A 184 -4.02 -11.31 24.44
N VAL A 185 -3.21 -10.60 23.63
CA VAL A 185 -1.87 -10.15 24.03
C VAL A 185 -1.95 -9.15 25.18
N ALA A 186 -2.88 -8.20 25.12
CA ALA A 186 -3.08 -7.23 26.20
C ALA A 186 -3.50 -7.92 27.51
N ALA A 187 -4.42 -8.88 27.45
CA ALA A 187 -4.84 -9.66 28.62
C ALA A 187 -3.70 -10.53 29.19
N GLY A 188 -2.90 -11.17 28.34
CA GLY A 188 -1.75 -11.97 28.78
C GLY A 188 -0.61 -11.14 29.37
N ALA A 189 -0.40 -9.91 28.88
CA ALA A 189 0.55 -8.97 29.49
C ALA A 189 0.09 -8.46 30.87
N CYS A 190 -1.21 -8.56 31.17
CA CYS A 190 -1.76 -8.26 32.49
C CYS A 190 -1.67 -9.46 33.47
N ASP A 191 -1.27 -10.65 33.01
CA ASP A 191 -1.40 -11.92 33.75
C ASP A 191 -0.09 -12.44 34.37
N GLU A 192 1.04 -11.72 34.27
CA GLU A 192 2.29 -12.10 34.96
C GLU A 192 2.22 -11.92 36.49
N SER A 193 1.08 -11.49 37.05
CA SER A 193 0.85 -11.38 38.50
C SER A 193 -0.30 -12.24 39.05
N ALA A 194 -1.02 -13.00 38.22
CA ALA A 194 -2.17 -13.78 38.69
C ALA A 194 -1.98 -15.29 38.46
N THR A 195 -1.27 -15.93 39.38
CA THR A 195 -1.43 -17.37 39.59
C THR A 195 -2.89 -17.66 39.95
N GLN A 196 -3.47 -18.62 39.20
CA GLN A 196 -4.70 -19.38 39.47
C GLN A 196 -5.93 -18.92 38.68
N THR A 197 -6.18 -19.55 37.52
CA THR A 197 -7.40 -19.28 36.73
C THR A 197 -8.18 -20.55 36.38
N ASP A 198 -9.49 -20.34 36.45
CA ASP A 198 -10.63 -21.25 36.48
C ASP A 198 -10.82 -22.11 35.22
N SER A 199 -11.27 -23.34 35.43
CA SER A 199 -11.46 -24.44 34.46
C SER A 199 -12.36 -24.13 33.27
N ARG A 200 -13.20 -23.08 33.36
CA ARG A 200 -14.14 -22.66 32.31
C ARG A 200 -13.48 -21.87 31.17
N VAL A 201 -12.34 -21.23 31.43
CA VAL A 201 -11.59 -20.45 30.41
C VAL A 201 -10.85 -21.37 29.42
N LEU A 202 -10.51 -22.59 29.84
CA LEU A 202 -9.84 -23.60 29.01
C LEU A 202 -10.68 -24.05 27.81
N GLY A 203 -12.02 -24.06 27.93
CA GLY A 203 -12.93 -24.51 26.87
C GLY A 203 -12.98 -23.59 25.64
N ALA A 204 -12.91 -22.26 25.86
CA ALA A 204 -12.82 -21.28 24.76
C ALA A 204 -11.41 -21.21 24.14
N ARG A 205 -10.40 -21.63 24.91
CA ARG A 205 -8.97 -21.60 24.55
C ARG A 205 -8.61 -22.58 23.42
N ALA A 206 -9.32 -23.71 23.33
CA ALA A 206 -9.03 -24.78 22.36
C ALA A 206 -9.53 -24.48 20.93
N SER A 207 -10.62 -23.72 20.78
CA SER A 207 -11.23 -23.44 19.46
C SER A 207 -10.59 -22.27 18.70
N LEU A 208 -9.73 -21.48 19.37
CA LEU A 208 -9.11 -20.25 18.85
C LEU A 208 -7.60 -20.41 18.52
N GLN A 209 -7.10 -21.64 18.53
CA GLN A 209 -5.70 -21.95 18.79
C GLN A 209 -4.79 -22.11 17.56
N LYS A 210 -5.18 -21.61 16.39
CA LYS A 210 -4.19 -21.41 15.31
C LYS A 210 -3.80 -19.94 15.30
N PRO A 211 -2.73 -19.55 16.05
CA PRO A 211 -2.18 -18.21 15.92
C PRO A 211 -1.88 -17.97 14.44
N ILE A 212 -2.19 -16.77 13.95
CA ILE A 212 -1.71 -16.34 12.62
C ILE A 212 -0.19 -16.53 12.67
N PRO A 213 0.38 -17.34 11.76
CA PRO A 213 1.81 -17.56 11.78
C PRO A 213 2.52 -16.21 11.66
N ASN A 214 3.54 -16.01 12.49
CA ASN A 214 4.39 -14.84 12.35
C ASN A 214 4.90 -14.76 10.90
N PRO A 215 5.01 -13.55 10.32
CA PRO A 215 5.58 -13.41 9.00
C PRO A 215 6.96 -14.09 8.96
N PRO A 216 7.27 -14.86 7.91
CA PRO A 216 8.57 -15.53 7.81
C PRO A 216 9.70 -14.52 8.02
N ARG A 217 10.76 -14.89 8.77
CA ARG A 217 11.92 -14.00 9.02
C ARG A 217 12.53 -13.42 7.75
N ALA A 218 12.45 -14.16 6.63
CA ALA A 218 12.88 -13.70 5.31
C ALA A 218 12.14 -12.43 4.82
N TRP A 219 10.93 -12.17 5.32
CA TRP A 219 10.10 -11.03 4.93
C TRP A 219 10.28 -9.82 5.85
N LEU A 220 10.96 -10.01 6.99
CA LEU A 220 11.34 -8.94 7.91
C LEU A 220 12.71 -8.34 7.57
N ARG A 221 13.47 -8.95 6.65
CA ARG A 221 14.76 -8.42 6.20
C ARG A 221 14.55 -7.23 5.26
N ILE A 222 15.10 -6.08 5.62
CA ILE A 222 15.26 -4.95 4.73
C ILE A 222 16.40 -5.30 3.76
N PRO A 223 16.19 -5.31 2.43
CA PRO A 223 17.28 -5.46 1.47
C PRO A 223 18.28 -4.30 1.67
N GLY A 224 19.52 -4.61 2.07
CA GLY A 224 20.60 -3.62 2.19
C GLY A 224 21.15 -3.36 3.60
N SER A 225 20.64 -4.00 4.66
CA SER A 225 21.35 -3.99 5.94
C SER A 225 22.57 -4.90 5.87
N LEU A 226 23.75 -4.31 5.68
CA LEU A 226 25.04 -4.99 5.86
C LEU A 226 25.04 -5.73 7.20
N PRO A 227 25.59 -6.95 7.29
CA PRO A 227 25.83 -7.56 8.58
C PRO A 227 26.78 -6.64 9.35
N SER A 228 26.36 -6.18 10.53
CA SER A 228 27.24 -5.55 11.50
C SER A 228 28.30 -6.58 11.87
N GLY A 229 29.45 -6.51 11.19
CA GLY A 229 30.61 -7.32 11.51
C GLY A 229 31.04 -7.02 12.93
N SER A 230 31.00 -8.05 13.77
CA SER A 230 31.66 -8.09 15.07
C SER A 230 33.16 -7.92 14.85
N ALA A 231 33.69 -6.75 15.19
CA ALA A 231 35.11 -6.59 15.45
C ALA A 231 35.42 -7.19 16.81
N THR A 232 35.84 -8.45 16.82
CA THR A 232 36.62 -9.08 17.91
C THR A 232 37.41 -10.24 17.31
N GLY A 233 38.74 -10.14 17.38
CA GLY A 233 39.69 -11.15 16.93
C GLY A 233 40.89 -10.53 16.24
#